data_AF-A0A2Y9GUH7-F1
#
_entry.id   AF-A0A2Y9GUH7-F1
#
_cell.length_a   1.000
_cell.length_b   1.000
_cell.length_c   1.000
_cell.angle_alpha   90.00
_cell.angle_beta   90.00
_cell.angle_gamma   90.00
#
_symmetry.space_group_name_H-M   'P 1'
#
loop_
_entity.id
_entity.type
_entity.pdbx_description
1 polymer ?
#
loop_
_entity_poly.entity_id
_entity_poly.type
_entity_poly.pdbx_seq_one_letter_code
_entity_poly.pdbx_strand_id
1 'polypeptide(L)'
;VVCAKCSDYRAELKYDDNRPNRVCFHCYTFLTGNVLPEDKEDKRRGILEKGSATGSEESLMCSFLQLVGDKWGKSGPRGWCVIPRDDPLVLYVYAAPQDMRAHTSVPLLGYQVTAGTQADPRVFQLQQSGQLYTFKAETEELRDRWVKAMERAARGWSPRGPNDGDLSD
;
A
#
# COMPACT_ATOMS: atom_id res chain seq x y z
N VAL A 1 15.56 -0.90 -40.40
CA VAL A 1 14.22 -0.33 -40.67
C VAL A 1 13.20 -1.06 -39.82
N VAL A 2 12.47 -0.35 -38.97
CA VAL A 2 11.46 -0.97 -38.08
C VAL A 2 10.12 -1.02 -38.80
N CYS A 3 9.49 -2.19 -38.80
CA CYS A 3 8.23 -2.39 -39.51
C CYS A 3 7.09 -1.59 -38.86
N ALA A 4 6.07 -1.22 -39.62
CA ALA A 4 4.93 -0.44 -39.09
C ALA A 4 4.12 -1.15 -38.01
N LYS A 5 4.14 -2.49 -38.00
CA LYS A 5 3.49 -3.30 -36.95
C LYS A 5 4.38 -3.48 -35.72
N CYS A 6 5.67 -3.12 -35.81
CA CYS A 6 6.69 -3.45 -34.82
C CYS A 6 6.98 -2.28 -33.87
N SER A 7 6.71 -1.05 -34.28
CA SER A 7 6.91 0.16 -33.45
C SER A 7 6.19 1.35 -34.07
N ASP A 8 5.53 2.14 -33.23
CA ASP A 8 4.98 3.44 -33.61
C ASP A 8 5.79 4.63 -33.07
N TYR A 9 6.92 4.36 -32.42
CA TYR A 9 7.79 5.40 -31.89
C TYR A 9 8.54 6.13 -33.01
N ARG A 10 8.52 7.48 -32.94
CA ARG A 10 9.16 8.36 -33.94
C ARG A 10 10.06 9.40 -33.27
N ALA A 11 11.35 9.37 -33.57
CA ALA A 11 12.32 10.31 -33.02
C ALA A 11 12.91 11.20 -34.12
N GLU A 12 13.26 12.44 -33.79
CA GLU A 12 13.95 13.36 -34.70
C GLU A 12 15.40 12.91 -34.86
N LEU A 13 15.79 12.61 -36.10
CA LEU A 13 17.14 12.14 -36.41
C LEU A 13 17.96 13.28 -37.00
N LYS A 14 19.00 13.71 -36.29
CA LYS A 14 19.86 14.84 -36.69
C LYS A 14 20.52 14.67 -38.05
N TYR A 15 20.75 13.44 -38.48
CA TYR A 15 21.35 13.13 -39.78
C TYR A 15 20.35 13.15 -40.95
N ASP A 16 19.06 13.28 -40.67
CA ASP A 16 17.97 13.31 -41.65
C ASP A 16 17.15 14.59 -41.48
N ASP A 17 17.81 15.75 -41.42
CA ASP A 17 17.18 17.07 -41.28
C ASP A 17 16.21 17.21 -40.10
N ASN A 18 16.49 16.52 -38.97
CA ASN A 18 15.59 16.41 -37.82
C ASN A 18 14.20 15.87 -38.17
N ARG A 19 14.05 15.16 -39.29
CA ARG A 19 12.77 14.56 -39.65
C ARG A 19 12.42 13.42 -38.67
N PRO A 20 11.15 13.34 -38.25
CA PRO A 20 10.70 12.29 -37.33
C PRO A 20 10.65 10.95 -38.05
N ASN A 21 11.58 10.07 -37.70
CA ASN A 21 11.72 8.75 -38.29
C ASN A 21 11.30 7.65 -37.32
N ARG A 22 10.74 6.57 -37.86
CA ARG A 22 10.31 5.42 -37.06
C ARG A 22 11.53 4.68 -36.52
N VAL A 23 11.58 4.55 -35.19
CA VAL A 23 12.65 3.89 -34.45
C VAL A 23 12.07 2.84 -33.50
N CYS A 24 12.89 1.92 -33.01
CA CYS A 24 12.45 1.01 -31.94
C CYS A 24 12.38 1.76 -30.60
N PHE A 25 11.74 1.15 -29.59
CA PHE A 25 11.61 1.73 -28.25
C PHE A 25 12.97 2.16 -27.66
N HIS A 26 13.96 1.27 -27.68
CA HIS A 26 15.28 1.56 -27.12
C HIS A 26 15.97 2.77 -27.79
N CYS A 27 15.85 2.89 -29.12
CA CYS A 27 16.37 4.04 -29.86
C CYS A 27 15.56 5.31 -29.60
N TYR A 28 14.24 5.22 -29.46
CA TYR A 28 13.39 6.38 -29.12
C TYR A 28 13.78 6.99 -27.78
N THR A 29 13.92 6.16 -26.74
CA THR A 29 14.33 6.57 -25.39
C THR A 29 15.73 7.21 -25.40
N PHE A 30 16.67 6.58 -26.10
CA PHE A 30 18.04 7.11 -26.21
C PHE A 30 18.10 8.46 -26.95
N LEU A 31 17.33 8.63 -28.03
CA LEU A 31 17.41 9.81 -28.90
C LEU A 31 16.61 11.00 -28.39
N THR A 32 15.46 10.76 -27.76
CA THR A 32 14.59 11.84 -27.26
C THR A 32 14.84 12.17 -25.80
N GLY A 33 15.55 11.32 -25.05
CA GLY A 33 15.69 11.44 -23.60
C GLY A 33 14.37 11.26 -22.85
N ASN A 34 13.25 11.10 -23.56
CA ASN A 34 11.96 10.78 -23.00
C ASN A 34 11.94 9.29 -22.70
N VAL A 35 12.09 8.96 -21.43
CA VAL A 35 11.49 7.74 -20.90
C VAL A 35 9.99 7.98 -21.03
N LEU A 36 9.37 7.54 -22.12
CA LEU A 36 7.91 7.43 -22.11
C LEU A 36 7.60 6.60 -20.87
N PRO A 37 6.70 7.07 -19.99
CA PRO A 37 6.24 6.23 -18.91
C PRO A 37 5.82 4.93 -19.59
N GLU A 38 6.40 3.81 -19.15
CA GLU A 38 5.76 2.53 -19.41
C GLU A 38 4.29 2.75 -19.07
N ASP A 39 3.42 2.69 -20.08
CA ASP A 39 1.96 2.74 -19.88
C ASP A 39 1.60 1.41 -19.23
N LYS A 40 2.01 1.25 -17.97
CA LYS A 40 1.66 0.21 -17.02
C LYS A 40 1.70 0.82 -15.63
N GLU A 41 0.51 1.26 -15.23
CA GLU A 41 0.03 1.38 -13.84
C GLU A 41 0.17 2.70 -13.08
N ASP A 42 0.24 3.83 -13.78
CA ASP A 42 -0.20 5.12 -13.23
C ASP A 42 -1.70 5.42 -13.49
N LYS A 43 -2.44 4.47 -14.08
CA LYS A 43 -3.90 4.50 -14.10
C LYS A 43 -4.44 3.93 -12.80
N ARG A 44 -4.54 4.80 -11.79
CA ARG A 44 -5.34 4.58 -10.58
C ARG A 44 -5.01 3.24 -9.93
N ARG A 45 -3.87 3.15 -9.23
CA ARG A 45 -3.67 2.08 -8.25
C ARG A 45 -4.93 2.05 -7.37
N GLY A 46 -5.78 1.06 -7.57
CA GLY A 46 -6.94 0.90 -6.73
C GLY A 46 -6.43 0.74 -5.31
N ILE A 47 -7.24 1.12 -4.32
CA ILE A 47 -6.99 0.89 -2.89
C ILE A 47 -6.74 -0.61 -2.57
N LEU A 48 -6.71 -1.50 -3.57
CA LEU A 48 -6.48 -2.93 -3.42
C LEU A 48 -5.17 -3.41 -4.07
N GLU A 49 -4.46 -2.63 -4.89
CA GLU A 49 -3.29 -3.07 -5.68
C GLU A 49 -1.96 -2.56 -5.10
N LYS A 50 -1.86 -2.59 -3.77
CA LYS A 50 -0.62 -2.28 -3.06
C LYS A 50 0.10 -3.59 -2.81
N GLY A 51 1.32 -3.75 -3.33
CA GLY A 51 2.13 -4.92 -3.00
C GLY A 51 2.33 -4.99 -1.49
N SER A 52 2.24 -6.18 -0.91
CA SER A 52 2.44 -6.51 0.51
C SER A 52 3.77 -6.02 1.13
N ALA A 53 4.65 -5.39 0.33
CA ALA A 53 5.96 -4.85 0.63
C ALA A 53 6.70 -5.73 1.65
N THR A 54 7.46 -6.69 1.12
CA THR A 54 8.33 -7.59 1.90
C THR A 54 9.46 -6.87 2.66
N GLY A 55 9.53 -5.53 2.63
CA GLY A 55 10.50 -4.70 3.33
C GLY A 55 9.85 -3.85 4.44
N SER A 56 10.42 -3.89 5.65
CA SER A 56 9.98 -3.05 6.78
C SER A 56 10.25 -1.54 6.57
N GLU A 57 10.84 -1.15 5.44
CA GLU A 57 11.21 0.24 5.14
C GLU A 57 10.05 1.05 4.55
N GLU A 58 9.08 0.38 3.90
CA GLU A 58 7.93 1.00 3.24
C GLU A 58 6.63 0.94 4.07
N SER A 59 6.63 0.13 5.14
CA SER A 59 5.46 -0.12 5.99
C SER A 59 5.68 0.37 7.42
N LEU A 60 4.70 1.08 7.99
CA LEU A 60 4.72 1.48 9.40
C LEU A 60 4.54 0.30 10.35
N MET A 61 3.72 -0.66 9.93
CA MET A 61 3.45 -1.88 10.66
C MET A 61 3.08 -2.96 9.67
N CYS A 62 3.71 -4.12 9.76
CA CYS A 62 3.33 -5.29 8.98
C CYS A 62 3.52 -6.56 9.80
N SER A 63 2.51 -7.41 9.86
CA SER A 63 2.64 -8.73 10.48
C SER A 63 1.46 -9.62 10.09
N PHE A 64 1.61 -10.91 10.36
CA PHE A 64 0.47 -11.81 10.34
C PHE A 64 -0.45 -11.56 11.54
N LEU A 65 -1.75 -11.51 11.28
CA LEU A 65 -2.81 -11.47 12.29
C LEU A 65 -3.87 -12.51 11.93
N GLN A 66 -4.44 -13.16 12.93
CA GLN A 66 -5.63 -14.00 12.76
C GLN A 66 -6.87 -13.11 12.74
N LEU A 67 -7.68 -13.19 11.69
CA LEU A 67 -8.91 -12.41 11.55
C LEU A 67 -10.10 -13.18 12.10
N VAL A 68 -10.57 -12.82 13.28
CA VAL A 68 -11.66 -13.52 13.98
C VAL A 68 -13.00 -12.83 13.72
N GLY A 69 -14.06 -13.60 13.50
CA GLY A 69 -15.43 -13.11 13.43
C GLY A 69 -16.26 -13.74 12.33
N ASP A 70 -17.57 -13.47 12.32
CA ASP A 70 -18.53 -14.05 11.36
C ASP A 70 -18.13 -13.85 9.90
N LYS A 71 -17.44 -12.75 9.57
CA LYS A 71 -17.00 -12.48 8.19
C LYS A 71 -15.76 -13.29 7.75
N TRP A 72 -15.06 -13.92 8.69
CA TRP A 72 -13.81 -14.67 8.45
C TRP A 72 -13.86 -16.13 8.93
N GLY A 73 -14.94 -16.53 9.63
CA GLY A 73 -15.14 -17.88 10.14
C GLY A 73 -14.71 -18.07 11.60
N LYS A 74 -15.14 -19.19 12.21
CA LYS A 74 -14.94 -19.51 13.64
C LYS A 74 -13.47 -19.67 14.06
N SER A 75 -12.61 -20.03 13.11
CA SER A 75 -11.16 -20.05 13.23
C SER A 75 -10.62 -19.31 12.01
N GLY A 76 -10.57 -17.99 12.16
CA GLY A 76 -10.17 -17.05 11.14
C GLY A 76 -8.90 -17.40 10.38
N PRO A 77 -8.84 -17.25 9.05
CA PRO A 77 -7.59 -17.35 8.31
C PRO A 77 -6.57 -16.35 8.85
N ARG A 78 -5.30 -16.77 8.84
CA ARG A 78 -4.16 -15.89 9.14
C ARG A 78 -3.93 -15.00 7.92
N GLY A 79 -4.17 -13.70 8.07
CA GLY A 79 -3.95 -12.72 7.02
C GLY A 79 -2.69 -11.90 7.29
N TRP A 80 -2.00 -11.52 6.22
CA TRP A 80 -0.91 -10.56 6.29
C TRP A 80 -1.50 -9.14 6.35
N CYS A 81 -1.34 -8.47 7.48
CA CYS A 81 -1.87 -7.14 7.73
C CYS A 81 -0.76 -6.11 7.60
N VAL A 82 -1.02 -5.03 6.86
CA VAL A 82 -0.04 -3.97 6.57
C VAL A 82 -0.68 -2.60 6.72
N ILE A 83 -0.03 -1.73 7.48
CA ILE A 83 -0.26 -0.27 7.47
C ILE A 83 0.93 0.34 6.72
N PRO A 84 0.75 0.80 5.49
CA PRO A 84 1.82 1.38 4.71
C PRO A 84 2.18 2.77 5.21
N ARG A 85 3.43 3.20 5.03
CA ARG A 85 3.90 4.50 5.50
C ARG A 85 3.32 5.68 4.70
N ASP A 86 3.09 5.49 3.41
CA ASP A 86 2.46 6.49 2.54
C ASP A 86 0.97 6.67 2.76
N ASP A 87 0.30 5.66 3.33
CA ASP A 87 -1.13 5.71 3.60
C ASP A 87 -1.39 5.15 5.02
N PRO A 88 -0.96 5.89 6.05
CA PRO A 88 -0.93 5.41 7.44
C PRO A 88 -2.33 5.25 8.05
N LEU A 89 -3.37 5.69 7.33
CA LEU A 89 -4.75 5.71 7.78
C LEU A 89 -5.55 4.51 7.28
N VAL A 90 -4.95 3.61 6.50
CA VAL A 90 -5.65 2.44 5.94
C VAL A 90 -4.89 1.16 6.27
N LEU A 91 -5.62 0.19 6.79
CA LEU A 91 -5.14 -1.17 6.98
C LEU A 91 -5.43 -2.01 5.74
N TYR A 92 -4.41 -2.65 5.22
CA TYR A 92 -4.52 -3.60 4.11
C TYR A 92 -4.34 -5.01 4.64
N VAL A 93 -5.24 -5.91 4.25
CA VAL A 93 -5.20 -7.33 4.62
C VAL A 93 -5.05 -8.16 3.37
N TYR A 94 -4.00 -8.98 3.32
CA TYR A 94 -3.67 -9.91 2.24
C TYR A 94 -3.83 -11.35 2.73
N ALA A 95 -4.09 -12.30 1.81
CA ALA A 95 -4.11 -13.72 2.18
C ALA A 95 -2.70 -14.25 2.37
N ALA A 96 -1.74 -13.75 1.59
CA ALA A 96 -0.34 -14.09 1.71
C ALA A 96 0.56 -12.86 1.55
N PRO A 97 1.77 -12.87 2.15
CA PRO A 97 2.73 -11.76 2.04
C PRO A 97 3.35 -11.63 0.65
N GLN A 98 3.07 -12.52 -0.30
CA GLN A 98 3.47 -12.40 -1.70
C GLN A 98 2.36 -11.85 -2.62
N ASP A 99 1.16 -11.61 -2.07
CA ASP A 99 0.03 -11.16 -2.88
C ASP A 99 0.20 -9.70 -3.29
N MET A 100 -0.09 -9.42 -4.55
CA MET A 100 -0.12 -8.06 -5.11
C MET A 100 -1.46 -7.36 -4.89
N ARG A 101 -2.48 -8.10 -4.41
CA ARG A 101 -3.83 -7.57 -4.15
C ARG A 101 -4.29 -7.84 -2.73
N ALA A 102 -4.69 -6.77 -2.04
CA ALA A 102 -5.33 -6.86 -0.74
C ALA A 102 -6.71 -7.51 -0.90
N HIS A 103 -7.03 -8.45 -0.02
CA HIS A 103 -8.37 -8.99 0.14
C HIS A 103 -9.31 -7.98 0.78
N THR A 104 -8.79 -7.12 1.66
CA THR A 104 -9.60 -6.13 2.38
C THR A 104 -8.78 -4.89 2.68
N SER A 105 -9.36 -3.72 2.46
CA SER A 105 -8.83 -2.43 2.89
C SER A 105 -9.79 -1.83 3.92
N VAL A 106 -9.29 -1.50 5.12
CA VAL A 106 -10.07 -0.92 6.20
C VAL A 106 -9.56 0.51 6.47
N PRO A 107 -10.37 1.56 6.21
CA PRO A 107 -9.98 2.93 6.51
C PRO A 107 -10.03 3.15 8.02
N LEU A 108 -8.89 3.20 8.70
CA LEU A 108 -8.81 3.26 10.15
C LEU A 108 -9.32 4.57 10.75
N LEU A 109 -9.44 5.64 9.95
CA LEU A 109 -9.87 6.97 10.43
C LEU A 109 -11.25 6.89 11.10
N GLY A 110 -11.30 7.28 12.38
CA GLY A 110 -12.53 7.23 13.17
C GLY A 110 -12.93 5.84 13.70
N TYR A 111 -12.11 4.81 13.51
CA TYR A 111 -12.32 3.52 14.18
C TYR A 111 -11.97 3.61 15.66
N GLN A 112 -12.79 2.99 16.49
CA GLN A 112 -12.48 2.77 17.89
C GLN A 112 -11.70 1.47 18.05
N VAL A 113 -10.49 1.57 18.61
CA VAL A 113 -9.65 0.40 18.91
C VAL A 113 -9.91 -0.03 20.35
N THR A 114 -10.20 -1.31 20.57
CA THR A 114 -10.42 -1.89 21.90
C THR A 114 -9.47 -3.07 22.08
N ALA A 115 -8.60 -3.01 23.09
CA ALA A 115 -7.78 -4.17 23.45
C ALA A 115 -8.68 -5.29 23.99
N GLY A 116 -8.33 -6.55 23.68
CA GLY A 116 -9.10 -7.72 24.09
C GLY A 116 -9.21 -7.82 25.61
N THR A 117 -10.29 -8.46 26.07
CA THR A 117 -10.52 -8.75 27.49
C THR A 117 -9.46 -9.69 28.05
N GLN A 118 -9.30 -9.70 29.37
CA GLN A 118 -8.34 -10.54 30.12
C GLN A 118 -8.40 -12.05 29.79
N ALA A 119 -9.48 -12.52 29.14
CA ALA A 119 -9.62 -13.88 28.64
C ALA A 119 -8.67 -14.24 27.47
N ASP A 120 -8.31 -13.31 26.58
CA ASP A 120 -7.27 -13.52 25.56
C ASP A 120 -6.53 -12.18 25.27
N PRO A 121 -5.39 -11.93 25.95
CA PRO A 121 -4.68 -10.65 25.87
C PRO A 121 -3.99 -10.41 24.52
N ARG A 122 -4.06 -11.37 23.59
CA ARG A 122 -3.52 -11.22 22.23
C ARG A 122 -4.56 -10.71 21.24
N VAL A 123 -5.82 -10.61 21.64
CA VAL A 123 -6.92 -10.17 20.80
C VAL A 123 -7.06 -8.64 20.91
N PHE A 124 -7.48 -8.00 19.82
CA PHE A 124 -7.92 -6.61 19.81
C PHE A 124 -9.01 -6.43 18.76
N GLN A 125 -9.79 -5.37 18.89
CA GLN A 125 -10.98 -5.12 18.10
C GLN A 125 -10.96 -3.69 17.54
N LEU A 126 -11.52 -3.56 16.33
CA LEU A 126 -11.68 -2.31 15.61
C LEU A 126 -13.18 -2.16 15.29
N GLN A 127 -13.80 -1.12 15.83
CA GLN A 127 -15.24 -0.88 15.69
C GLN A 127 -15.53 0.51 15.09
N GLN A 128 -16.41 0.58 14.09
CA GLN A 128 -16.93 1.83 13.55
C GLN A 128 -18.35 1.64 13.02
N SER A 129 -19.31 2.44 13.48
CA SER A 129 -20.66 2.52 12.89
C SER A 129 -21.34 1.17 12.57
N GLY A 130 -21.18 0.17 13.47
CA GLY A 130 -21.74 -1.18 13.32
C GLY A 130 -20.84 -2.21 12.63
N GLN A 131 -19.70 -1.79 12.07
CA GLN A 131 -18.65 -2.67 11.58
C GLN A 131 -17.71 -3.04 12.72
N LEU A 132 -17.50 -4.33 12.94
CA LEU A 132 -16.57 -4.88 13.94
C LEU A 132 -15.56 -5.79 13.24
N TYR A 133 -14.27 -5.53 13.45
CA TYR A 133 -13.17 -6.42 13.07
C TYR A 133 -12.48 -6.90 14.34
N THR A 134 -12.33 -8.21 14.49
CA THR A 134 -11.57 -8.79 15.61
C THR A 134 -10.27 -9.37 15.05
N PHE A 135 -9.15 -8.95 15.60
CA PHE A 135 -7.82 -9.40 15.21
C PHE A 135 -7.16 -10.09 16.40
N LYS A 136 -6.39 -11.14 16.13
CA LYS A 136 -5.58 -11.83 17.12
C LYS A 136 -4.13 -11.85 16.69
N ALA A 137 -3.27 -11.29 17.51
CA ALA A 137 -1.84 -11.31 17.31
C ALA A 137 -1.21 -12.61 17.82
N GLU A 138 0.02 -12.87 17.38
CA GLU A 138 0.81 -14.03 17.82
C GLU A 138 1.28 -13.86 19.27
N THR A 139 1.68 -12.64 19.64
CA THR A 139 2.14 -12.28 20.98
C THR A 139 1.41 -11.05 21.53
N GLU A 140 1.47 -10.86 22.85
CA GLU A 140 0.87 -9.71 23.52
C GLU A 140 1.56 -8.41 23.09
N GLU A 141 2.90 -8.43 22.97
CA GLU A 141 3.69 -7.26 22.57
C GLU A 141 3.36 -6.85 21.12
N LEU A 142 3.10 -7.83 20.25
CA LEU A 142 2.66 -7.56 18.88
C LEU A 142 1.26 -6.94 18.90
N ARG A 143 0.32 -7.46 19.71
CA ARG A 143 -1.00 -6.84 19.89
C ARG A 143 -0.87 -5.40 20.36
N ASP A 144 -0.04 -5.10 21.35
CA ASP A 144 0.13 -3.75 21.85
C ASP A 144 0.71 -2.79 20.81
N ARG A 145 1.66 -3.26 20.00
CA ARG A 145 2.16 -2.49 18.86
C ARG A 145 1.06 -2.19 17.84
N TRP A 146 0.22 -3.17 17.53
CA TRP A 146 -0.92 -2.98 16.64
C TRP A 146 -1.94 -2.01 17.21
N VAL A 147 -2.36 -2.18 18.46
CA VAL A 147 -3.32 -1.26 19.11
C VAL A 147 -2.81 0.18 19.03
N LYS A 148 -1.55 0.43 19.40
CA LYS A 148 -0.95 1.77 19.32
C LYS A 148 -0.90 2.31 17.88
N ALA A 149 -0.56 1.47 16.90
CA ALA A 149 -0.52 1.88 15.50
C ALA A 149 -1.92 2.21 14.96
N MET A 150 -2.90 1.36 15.26
CA MET A 150 -4.30 1.53 14.86
C MET A 150 -4.92 2.77 15.52
N GLU A 151 -4.65 3.02 16.81
CA GLU A 151 -5.15 4.20 17.51
C GLU A 151 -4.58 5.49 16.93
N ARG A 152 -3.28 5.50 16.58
CA ARG A 152 -2.65 6.63 15.89
C ARG A 152 -3.30 6.87 14.54
N ALA A 153 -3.45 5.81 13.73
CA ALA A 153 -4.12 5.88 12.44
C ALA A 153 -5.58 6.37 12.57
N ALA A 154 -6.32 5.88 13.57
CA ALA A 154 -7.69 6.28 13.83
C ALA A 154 -7.85 7.75 14.22
N ARG A 155 -6.84 8.31 14.90
CA ARG A 155 -6.75 9.74 15.24
C ARG A 155 -6.27 10.61 14.08
N GLY A 156 -5.96 10.04 12.92
CA GLY A 156 -5.44 10.78 11.77
C GLY A 156 -3.95 11.06 11.84
N TRP A 157 -3.19 10.37 12.69
CA TRP A 157 -1.74 10.57 12.79
C TRP A 157 -1.04 10.06 11.54
N SER A 158 -0.30 10.95 10.88
CA SER A 158 0.62 10.62 9.79
C SER A 158 2.08 10.82 10.26
N PRO A 159 3.03 10.00 9.78
CA PRO A 159 4.46 10.24 10.02
C PRO A 159 4.99 11.50 9.32
N ARG A 160 4.21 12.04 8.38
CA ARG A 160 4.46 13.29 7.67
C ARG A 160 3.48 14.35 8.20
N GLY A 161 3.71 14.83 9.42
CA GLY A 161 3.17 16.11 9.91
C GLY A 161 4.03 17.27 9.40
N PRO A 162 3.53 18.52 9.37
CA PRO A 162 4.13 19.61 8.62
C PRO A 162 5.54 19.88 9.13
N ASN A 163 6.43 20.19 8.21
CA ASN A 163 7.68 20.84 8.53
C ASN A 163 7.31 22.24 9.07
N ASP A 164 7.05 22.36 10.37
CA ASP A 164 7.09 23.63 11.11
C ASP A 164 8.55 24.09 11.12
N GLY A 165 8.98 24.56 9.95
CA GLY A 165 10.28 25.13 9.68
C GLY A 165 10.06 26.40 8.88
N ASP A 166 9.40 27.38 9.49
CA ASP A 166 9.61 28.79 9.15
C ASP A 166 9.10 29.65 10.31
N LEU A 167 10.03 30.13 11.13
CA LEU A 167 9.97 31.39 11.89
C LEU A 167 11.38 31.65 12.38
N SER A 168 12.24 32.03 11.43
CA SER A 168 13.46 32.77 11.74
C SER A 168 13.07 34.17 12.19
N ASP A 169 13.52 34.55 13.38
CA ASP A 169 13.84 35.94 13.73
C ASP A 169 15.35 35.99 14.02
#